data_AF-A0A2D5GB41-F1
#
_entry.id   AF-A0A2D5GB41-F1
#
_cell.length_a   1.000
_cell.length_b   1.000
_cell.length_c   1.000
_cell.angle_alpha   90.00
_cell.angle_beta   90.00
_cell.angle_gamma   90.00
#
_symmetry.space_group_name_H-M   'P 1'
#
loop_
_entity.id
_entity.type
_entity.pdbx_description
1 polymer ?
#
loop_
_entity_poly.entity_id
_entity_poly.type
_entity_poly.pdbx_seq_one_letter_code
_entity_poly.pdbx_strand_id
1 'polypeptide(L)'
;MQRKKQSGKHKLAHAVLAAIRLICLLLILLSSSLAKATDFGFTPGHVYGIWLNINQALIAFLQHSSLNSEQTALITALQPDEFTGKQPKDVYQQVEQVKRHLESIFERPAISYRPAWIDHYHTLQNTHPDSSIHPSSVFILSSQLLQVLVAEYINATQSRQPISAFYMDREISNQSPSDVFAQVDLFKRRLLQYQQFLAKEKHSERVYSEGQ
;
A
#
# COMPACT_ATOMS: atom_id res chain seq x y z
N MET A 1 75.64 -22.97 5.64
CA MET A 1 74.41 -23.81 5.59
C MET A 1 73.11 -23.10 6.02
N GLN A 2 73.10 -21.77 6.24
CA GLN A 2 71.88 -21.02 6.66
C GLN A 2 71.08 -20.35 5.53
N ARG A 3 71.65 -20.12 4.33
CA ARG A 3 70.96 -19.43 3.22
C ARG A 3 69.80 -20.21 2.58
N LYS A 4 69.80 -21.55 2.60
CA LYS A 4 68.70 -22.37 2.03
C LYS A 4 67.41 -22.33 2.86
N LYS A 5 67.49 -22.12 4.18
CA LYS A 5 66.32 -22.10 5.08
C LYS A 5 65.48 -20.83 4.96
N GLN A 6 66.10 -19.72 4.56
CA GLN A 6 65.44 -18.42 4.41
C GLN A 6 64.63 -18.33 3.11
N SER A 7 65.14 -18.90 2.00
CA SER A 7 64.45 -18.93 0.70
C SER A 7 63.12 -19.72 0.72
N GLY A 8 63.03 -20.80 1.51
CA GLY A 8 61.80 -21.59 1.63
C GLY A 8 60.67 -20.86 2.36
N LYS A 9 60.99 -20.03 3.36
CA LYS A 9 59.99 -19.25 4.12
C LYS A 9 59.34 -18.17 3.26
N HIS A 10 60.09 -17.53 2.38
CA HIS A 10 59.56 -16.53 1.45
C HIS A 10 58.60 -17.16 0.43
N LYS A 11 58.93 -18.34 -0.12
CA LYS A 11 58.03 -19.05 -1.06
C LYS A 11 56.72 -19.49 -0.41
N LEU A 12 56.79 -19.97 0.84
CA LEU A 12 55.61 -20.35 1.60
C LEU A 12 54.71 -19.15 1.92
N ALA A 13 55.30 -18.01 2.32
CA ALA A 13 54.55 -16.79 2.59
C ALA A 13 53.81 -16.26 1.33
N HIS A 14 54.46 -16.30 0.17
CA HIS A 14 53.82 -15.89 -1.09
C HIS A 14 52.70 -16.84 -1.51
N ALA A 15 52.85 -18.15 -1.30
CA ALA A 15 51.81 -19.13 -1.61
C ALA A 15 50.56 -18.94 -0.71
N VAL A 16 50.77 -18.68 0.59
CA VAL A 16 49.67 -18.41 1.54
C VAL A 16 48.94 -17.12 1.17
N LEU A 17 49.66 -16.04 0.85
CA LEU A 17 49.03 -14.79 0.40
C LEU A 17 48.24 -14.95 -0.90
N ALA A 18 48.74 -15.76 -1.85
CA ALA A 18 48.03 -16.02 -3.10
C ALA A 18 46.74 -16.83 -2.87
N ALA A 19 46.78 -17.83 -1.98
CA ALA A 19 45.60 -18.60 -1.61
C ALA A 19 44.54 -17.74 -0.90
N ILE A 20 44.95 -16.86 0.03
CA ILE A 20 44.04 -15.93 0.70
C ILE A 20 43.38 -15.00 -0.32
N ARG A 21 44.15 -14.42 -1.25
CA ARG A 21 43.61 -13.56 -2.31
C ARG A 21 42.59 -14.28 -3.19
N LEU A 22 42.88 -15.53 -3.57
CA LEU A 22 41.98 -16.34 -4.37
C LEU A 22 40.68 -16.65 -3.61
N ILE A 23 40.78 -17.01 -2.33
CA ILE A 23 39.61 -17.27 -1.47
C ILE A 23 38.76 -16.00 -1.31
N CYS A 24 39.38 -14.84 -1.07
CA CYS A 24 38.66 -13.58 -1.00
C CYS A 24 37.96 -13.24 -2.32
N LEU A 25 38.62 -13.46 -3.46
CA LEU A 25 38.02 -13.23 -4.77
C LEU A 25 36.84 -14.18 -5.03
N LEU A 26 36.98 -15.46 -4.63
CA LEU A 26 35.92 -16.45 -4.74
C LEU A 26 34.71 -16.07 -3.86
N LEU A 27 34.94 -15.60 -2.63
CA LEU A 27 33.89 -15.16 -1.71
C LEU A 27 33.16 -13.90 -2.23
N ILE A 28 33.86 -12.98 -2.90
CA ILE A 28 33.25 -11.80 -3.54
C ILE A 28 32.41 -12.23 -4.76
N LEU A 29 32.86 -13.23 -5.52
CA LEU A 29 32.10 -13.74 -6.66
C LEU A 29 30.87 -14.56 -6.22
N LEU A 30 30.96 -15.27 -5.09
CA LEU A 30 29.86 -16.02 -4.47
C LEU A 30 28.80 -15.13 -3.81
N SER A 31 29.07 -13.83 -3.59
CA SER A 31 28.10 -12.88 -3.03
C SER A 31 27.21 -12.22 -4.10
N SER A 32 27.16 -12.77 -5.30
CA SER A 32 26.28 -12.34 -6.39
C SER A 32 24.84 -12.89 -6.27
N SER A 33 24.22 -12.66 -5.11
CA SER A 33 22.79 -12.32 -5.08
C SER A 33 22.51 -11.50 -3.83
N LEU A 34 22.49 -10.18 -4.02
CA LEU A 34 21.74 -9.33 -3.12
C LEU A 34 20.30 -9.83 -3.22
N ALA A 35 19.79 -10.53 -2.20
CA ALA A 35 18.40 -10.97 -2.15
C ALA A 35 17.50 -9.72 -2.16
N LYS A 36 17.19 -9.23 -3.36
CA LYS A 36 16.27 -8.12 -3.63
C LYS A 36 14.84 -8.67 -3.61
N ALA A 37 14.38 -9.06 -2.43
CA ALA A 37 12.96 -9.27 -2.19
C ALA A 37 12.67 -8.87 -0.75
N THR A 38 12.36 -7.59 -0.53
CA THR A 38 11.72 -7.13 0.70
C THR A 38 10.23 -7.53 0.71
N ASP A 39 9.91 -8.76 0.33
CA ASP A 39 8.54 -9.26 0.47
C ASP A 39 8.31 -9.62 1.94
N PHE A 40 7.36 -8.94 2.58
CA PHE A 40 7.03 -9.15 3.99
C PHE A 40 6.14 -10.39 4.21
N GLY A 41 5.93 -11.20 3.18
CA GLY A 41 5.12 -12.42 3.26
C GLY A 41 3.61 -12.15 3.25
N PHE A 42 3.18 -10.94 2.93
CA PHE A 42 1.75 -10.65 2.80
C PHE A 42 1.16 -11.40 1.61
N THR A 43 -0.05 -11.91 1.81
CA THR A 43 -0.85 -12.59 0.79
C THR A 43 -1.99 -11.68 0.32
N PRO A 44 -2.65 -11.99 -0.82
CA PRO A 44 -3.86 -11.28 -1.20
C PRO A 44 -4.95 -11.31 -0.11
N GLY A 45 -5.00 -12.35 0.72
CA GLY A 45 -5.91 -12.45 1.87
C GLY A 45 -5.72 -11.33 2.91
N HIS A 46 -4.47 -10.98 3.20
CA HIS A 46 -4.16 -9.85 4.09
C HIS A 46 -4.61 -8.52 3.47
N VAL A 47 -4.35 -8.36 2.17
CA VAL A 47 -4.77 -7.15 1.43
C VAL A 47 -6.30 -7.06 1.39
N TYR A 48 -7.00 -8.17 1.16
CA TYR A 48 -8.45 -8.23 1.21
C TYR A 48 -8.98 -7.80 2.58
N GLY A 49 -8.39 -8.32 3.67
CA GLY A 49 -8.73 -7.97 5.04
C GLY A 49 -8.66 -6.49 5.34
N ILE A 50 -7.57 -5.83 4.96
CA ILE A 50 -7.44 -4.38 5.16
C ILE A 50 -8.45 -3.58 4.33
N TRP A 51 -8.83 -4.06 3.14
CA TRP A 51 -9.88 -3.41 2.34
C TRP A 51 -11.28 -3.59 2.92
N LEU A 52 -11.56 -4.68 3.64
CA LEU A 52 -12.79 -4.77 4.44
C LEU A 52 -12.81 -3.71 5.53
N ASN A 53 -11.69 -3.49 6.22
CA ASN A 53 -11.57 -2.46 7.25
C ASN A 53 -11.73 -1.04 6.66
N ILE A 54 -11.13 -0.76 5.51
CA ILE A 54 -11.26 0.51 4.78
C ILE A 54 -12.71 0.76 4.38
N ASN A 55 -13.39 -0.24 3.81
CA ASN A 55 -14.80 -0.12 3.45
C ASN A 55 -15.69 0.11 4.68
N GLN A 56 -15.43 -0.58 5.78
CA GLN A 56 -16.15 -0.37 7.04
C GLN A 56 -15.92 1.04 7.61
N ALA A 57 -14.68 1.54 7.58
CA ALA A 57 -14.35 2.88 8.02
C ALA A 57 -15.08 3.95 7.20
N LEU A 58 -15.23 3.76 5.88
CA LEU A 58 -16.00 4.66 5.03
C LEU A 58 -17.48 4.67 5.44
N ILE A 59 -18.08 3.49 5.61
CA ILE A 59 -19.48 3.38 6.01
C ILE A 59 -19.72 4.08 7.35
N ALA A 60 -18.83 3.88 8.33
CA ALA A 60 -18.92 4.56 9.61
C ALA A 60 -18.74 6.08 9.48
N PHE A 61 -17.82 6.54 8.63
CA PHE A 61 -17.66 7.96 8.33
C PHE A 61 -18.91 8.59 7.71
N LEU A 62 -19.56 7.91 6.76
CA LEU A 62 -20.77 8.43 6.10
C LEU A 62 -21.90 8.71 7.09
N GLN A 63 -22.04 7.91 8.15
CA GLN A 63 -23.03 8.11 9.22
C GLN A 63 -22.84 9.42 10.00
N HIS A 64 -21.67 10.04 9.89
CA HIS A 64 -21.32 11.31 10.54
C HIS A 64 -20.98 12.43 9.55
N SER A 65 -21.25 12.20 8.25
CA SER A 65 -21.05 13.18 7.19
C SER A 65 -22.26 14.12 7.04
N SER A 66 -22.19 15.09 6.12
CA SER A 66 -23.33 15.97 5.80
C SER A 66 -24.45 15.28 5.03
N LEU A 67 -24.23 14.05 4.54
CA LEU A 67 -25.22 13.33 3.74
C LEU A 67 -26.48 13.01 4.54
N ASN A 68 -27.61 13.04 3.87
CA ASN A 68 -28.87 12.54 4.42
C ASN A 68 -28.89 11.00 4.47
N SER A 69 -29.91 10.45 5.15
CA SER A 69 -30.06 9.01 5.37
C SER A 69 -30.26 8.23 4.07
N GLU A 70 -30.96 8.78 3.08
CA GLU A 70 -31.18 8.15 1.78
C GLU A 70 -29.89 8.05 0.98
N GLN A 71 -29.14 9.15 0.87
CA GLN A 71 -27.84 9.19 0.20
C GLN A 71 -26.85 8.22 0.84
N THR A 72 -26.81 8.20 2.17
CA THR A 72 -25.98 7.26 2.93
C THR A 72 -26.38 5.81 2.62
N ALA A 73 -27.68 5.50 2.64
CA ALA A 73 -28.18 4.16 2.32
C ALA A 73 -27.79 3.72 0.90
N LEU A 74 -27.89 4.60 -0.10
CA LEU A 74 -27.51 4.30 -1.49
C LEU A 74 -26.03 3.91 -1.61
N ILE A 75 -25.12 4.64 -0.95
CA ILE A 75 -23.68 4.32 -0.98
C ILE A 75 -23.41 3.00 -0.24
N THR A 76 -24.06 2.81 0.90
CA THR A 76 -23.84 1.65 1.77
C THR A 76 -24.33 0.35 1.12
N ALA A 77 -25.41 0.42 0.35
CA ALA A 77 -26.02 -0.70 -0.35
C ALA A 77 -25.15 -1.28 -1.48
N LEU A 78 -24.19 -0.52 -2.02
CA LEU A 78 -23.28 -1.01 -3.05
C LEU A 78 -22.54 -2.29 -2.59
N GLN A 79 -22.43 -3.25 -3.49
CA GLN A 79 -21.75 -4.53 -3.30
C GLN A 79 -20.53 -4.66 -4.21
N PRO A 80 -19.53 -5.50 -3.84
CA PRO A 80 -18.40 -5.77 -4.72
C PRO A 80 -18.89 -6.39 -6.04
N ASP A 81 -18.33 -5.94 -7.16
CA ASP A 81 -18.57 -6.56 -8.45
C ASP A 81 -17.60 -7.72 -8.65
N GLU A 82 -17.94 -8.68 -9.52
CA GLU A 82 -17.07 -9.81 -9.82
C GLU A 82 -16.01 -9.43 -10.87
N PHE A 83 -14.77 -9.85 -10.63
CA PHE A 83 -13.66 -9.68 -11.56
C PHE A 83 -12.88 -10.99 -11.69
N THR A 84 -12.27 -11.21 -12.85
CA THR A 84 -11.43 -12.39 -13.11
C THR A 84 -10.09 -11.99 -13.72
N GLY A 85 -9.06 -12.79 -13.48
CA GLY A 85 -7.76 -12.64 -14.13
C GLY A 85 -6.95 -11.42 -13.70
N LYS A 86 -7.31 -10.76 -12.59
CA LYS A 86 -6.53 -9.63 -12.06
C LYS A 86 -5.21 -10.09 -11.49
N GLN A 87 -4.22 -9.22 -11.61
CA GLN A 87 -2.87 -9.38 -11.10
C GLN A 87 -2.63 -8.38 -9.96
N PRO A 88 -1.64 -8.60 -9.06
CA PRO A 88 -1.30 -7.65 -8.00
C PRO A 88 -1.02 -6.23 -8.50
N LYS A 89 -0.43 -6.08 -9.70
CA LYS A 89 -0.21 -4.76 -10.34
C LYS A 89 -1.50 -4.01 -10.63
N ASP A 90 -2.57 -4.71 -11.04
CA ASP A 90 -3.86 -4.10 -11.37
C ASP A 90 -4.51 -3.58 -10.10
N VAL A 91 -4.42 -4.36 -9.01
CA VAL A 91 -4.86 -3.94 -7.68
C VAL A 91 -4.11 -2.68 -7.26
N TYR A 92 -2.78 -2.68 -7.32
CA TYR A 92 -1.95 -1.54 -6.94
C TYR A 92 -2.32 -0.26 -7.73
N GLN A 93 -2.50 -0.38 -9.04
CA GLN A 93 -2.94 0.74 -9.89
C GLN A 93 -4.32 1.27 -9.47
N GLN A 94 -5.25 0.39 -9.12
CA GLN A 94 -6.56 0.77 -8.62
C GLN A 94 -6.45 1.49 -7.26
N VAL A 95 -5.58 1.03 -6.37
CA VAL A 95 -5.31 1.71 -5.08
C VAL A 95 -4.74 3.11 -5.29
N GLU A 96 -3.80 3.28 -6.23
CA GLU A 96 -3.27 4.60 -6.59
C GLU A 96 -4.34 5.53 -7.17
N GLN A 97 -5.31 5.01 -7.94
CA GLN A 97 -6.46 5.80 -8.37
C GLN A 97 -7.32 6.24 -7.19
N VAL A 98 -7.64 5.32 -6.27
CA VAL A 98 -8.40 5.63 -5.06
C VAL A 98 -7.70 6.69 -4.23
N LYS A 99 -6.38 6.57 -4.03
CA LYS A 99 -5.56 7.56 -3.33
C LYS A 99 -5.80 8.97 -3.88
N ARG A 100 -5.69 9.16 -5.21
CA ARG A 100 -5.88 10.47 -5.84
C ARG A 100 -7.29 11.03 -5.61
N HIS A 101 -8.32 10.19 -5.67
CA HIS A 101 -9.69 10.63 -5.38
C HIS A 101 -9.86 11.03 -3.91
N LEU A 102 -9.30 10.24 -3.00
CA LEU A 102 -9.38 10.49 -1.56
C LEU A 102 -8.66 11.80 -1.20
N GLU A 103 -7.47 12.02 -1.76
CA GLU A 103 -6.71 13.28 -1.62
C GLU A 103 -7.48 14.48 -2.15
N SER A 104 -8.15 14.33 -3.30
CA SER A 104 -8.97 15.38 -3.88
C SER A 104 -10.22 15.71 -3.07
N ILE A 105 -10.84 14.72 -2.42
CA ILE A 105 -12.09 14.90 -1.68
C ILE A 105 -11.84 15.54 -0.31
N PHE A 106 -10.79 15.10 0.37
CA PHE A 106 -10.48 15.59 1.72
C PHE A 106 -9.47 16.74 1.74
N GLU A 107 -8.97 17.16 0.56
CA GLU A 107 -7.98 18.24 0.41
C GLU A 107 -6.73 18.03 1.30
N ARG A 108 -6.41 16.77 1.57
CA ARG A 108 -5.27 16.36 2.38
C ARG A 108 -4.43 15.38 1.57
N PRO A 109 -3.09 15.53 1.59
CA PRO A 109 -2.24 14.47 1.08
C PRO A 109 -2.49 13.23 1.94
N ALA A 110 -2.85 12.12 1.29
CA ALA A 110 -3.09 10.86 1.97
C ALA A 110 -1.78 10.29 2.55
N ILE A 111 -0.65 10.87 2.13
CA ILE A 111 0.69 10.48 2.53
C ILE A 111 1.42 11.75 3.00
N SER A 112 1.54 11.90 4.32
CA SER A 112 2.48 12.88 4.93
C SER A 112 3.80 12.21 5.32
N TYR A 113 3.78 10.89 5.56
CA TYR A 113 4.97 10.09 5.87
C TYR A 113 5.00 8.83 5.02
N ARG A 114 5.97 8.79 4.10
CA ARG A 114 6.33 7.60 3.35
C ARG A 114 7.65 7.09 3.94
N PRO A 115 7.68 5.90 4.56
CA PRO A 115 8.96 5.29 4.96
C PRO A 115 9.93 5.27 3.77
N ALA A 116 11.19 5.67 3.98
CA ALA A 116 12.19 5.82 2.91
C ALA A 116 12.39 4.53 2.08
N TRP A 117 12.09 3.37 2.65
CA TRP A 117 12.12 2.11 1.94
C TRP A 117 11.04 2.00 0.86
N ILE A 118 9.87 2.65 1.00
CA ILE A 118 8.84 2.76 -0.06
C ILE A 118 9.33 3.64 -1.21
N ASP A 119 10.12 4.70 -0.94
CA ASP A 119 10.75 5.49 -2.01
C ASP A 119 11.81 4.66 -2.76
N HIS A 120 12.49 3.76 -2.05
CA HIS A 120 13.35 2.76 -2.65
C HIS A 120 12.58 1.76 -3.54
N TYR A 121 11.29 1.50 -3.27
CA TYR A 121 10.44 0.68 -4.14
C TYR A 121 10.00 1.40 -5.41
N HIS A 122 9.58 2.67 -5.32
CA HIS A 122 9.21 3.44 -6.51
C HIS A 122 10.39 3.63 -7.46
N THR A 123 11.61 3.77 -6.92
CA THR A 123 12.83 3.79 -7.73
C THR A 123 13.13 2.43 -8.37
N LEU A 124 12.87 1.31 -7.69
CA LEU A 124 12.95 -0.04 -8.29
C LEU A 124 11.92 -0.24 -9.41
N GLN A 125 10.69 0.27 -9.24
CA GLN A 125 9.62 0.24 -10.24
C GLN A 125 9.96 1.00 -11.52
N ASN A 126 10.62 2.16 -11.40
CA ASN A 126 11.13 2.93 -12.55
C ASN A 126 12.31 2.25 -13.26
N THR A 127 13.04 1.38 -12.58
CA THR A 127 14.21 0.69 -13.12
C THR A 127 13.85 -0.67 -13.74
N HIS A 128 12.73 -1.27 -13.32
CA HIS A 128 12.22 -2.54 -13.81
C HIS A 128 10.68 -2.50 -13.94
N PRO A 129 10.13 -2.14 -15.11
CA PRO A 129 8.69 -1.97 -15.32
C PRO A 129 7.85 -3.25 -15.08
N ASP A 130 8.50 -4.42 -15.06
CA ASP A 130 7.89 -5.72 -14.77
C ASP A 130 8.39 -6.38 -13.45
N SER A 131 9.11 -5.66 -12.58
CA SER A 131 9.51 -6.23 -11.28
C SER A 131 8.31 -6.28 -10.32
N SER A 132 7.75 -7.48 -10.20
CA SER A 132 6.80 -8.01 -9.20
C SER A 132 6.25 -7.00 -8.18
N ILE A 133 5.09 -6.42 -8.47
CA ILE A 133 4.25 -5.84 -7.41
C ILE A 133 3.81 -6.98 -6.49
N HIS A 134 4.29 -6.96 -5.25
CA HIS A 134 3.91 -7.93 -4.23
C HIS A 134 2.68 -7.45 -3.45
N PRO A 135 1.87 -8.36 -2.87
CA PRO A 135 0.76 -7.97 -1.99
C PRO A 135 1.21 -7.06 -0.85
N SER A 136 2.44 -7.22 -0.37
CA SER A 136 3.09 -6.33 0.61
C SER A 136 3.00 -4.84 0.24
N SER A 137 3.33 -4.49 -1.01
CA SER A 137 3.26 -3.10 -1.48
C SER A 137 1.83 -2.56 -1.47
N VAL A 138 0.87 -3.40 -1.85
CA VAL A 138 -0.55 -3.04 -1.84
C VAL A 138 -1.04 -2.86 -0.40
N PHE A 139 -0.69 -3.78 0.50
CA PHE A 139 -1.09 -3.73 1.91
C PHE A 139 -0.63 -2.43 2.57
N ILE A 140 0.64 -2.06 2.38
CA ILE A 140 1.22 -0.86 2.99
C ILE A 140 0.59 0.42 2.44
N LEU A 141 0.37 0.51 1.13
CA LEU A 141 -0.34 1.66 0.57
C LEU A 141 -1.79 1.73 1.09
N SER A 142 -2.47 0.59 1.17
CA SER A 142 -3.84 0.50 1.68
C SER A 142 -3.93 0.92 3.15
N SER A 143 -2.93 0.57 3.97
CA SER A 143 -2.90 0.97 5.39
C SER A 143 -2.75 2.47 5.58
N GLN A 144 -2.01 3.15 4.69
CA GLN A 144 -1.93 4.61 4.68
C GLN A 144 -3.30 5.23 4.35
N LEU A 145 -4.01 4.69 3.36
CA LEU A 145 -5.36 5.17 3.02
C LEU A 145 -6.35 4.97 4.18
N LEU A 146 -6.26 3.84 4.89
CA LEU A 146 -7.04 3.60 6.10
C LEU A 146 -6.79 4.71 7.14
N GLN A 147 -5.53 5.06 7.40
CA GLN A 147 -5.19 6.11 8.38
C GLN A 147 -5.83 7.45 8.06
N VAL A 148 -5.85 7.85 6.78
CA VAL A 148 -6.47 9.11 6.35
C VAL A 148 -7.96 9.08 6.60
N LEU A 149 -8.62 7.98 6.22
CA LEU A 149 -10.05 7.83 6.43
C LEU A 149 -10.43 7.79 7.92
N VAL A 150 -9.61 7.12 8.75
CA VAL A 150 -9.78 7.15 10.21
C VAL A 150 -9.59 8.56 10.77
N ALA A 151 -8.63 9.34 10.26
CA ALA A 151 -8.45 10.73 10.68
C ALA A 151 -9.70 11.57 10.34
N GLU A 152 -10.28 11.39 9.17
CA GLU A 152 -11.53 12.07 8.79
C GLU A 152 -12.73 11.62 9.65
N TYR A 153 -12.81 10.34 10.00
CA TYR A 153 -13.78 9.83 10.96
C TYR A 153 -13.62 10.45 12.36
N ILE A 154 -12.38 10.55 12.85
CA ILE A 154 -12.08 11.19 14.14
C ILE A 154 -12.53 12.65 14.11
N ASN A 155 -12.24 13.38 13.03
CA ASN A 155 -12.66 14.77 12.85
C ASN A 155 -14.19 14.89 12.87
N ALA A 156 -14.90 14.07 12.07
CA ALA A 156 -16.35 14.08 11.99
C ALA A 156 -17.04 13.75 13.32
N THR A 157 -16.44 12.86 14.12
CA THR A 157 -16.99 12.43 15.41
C THR A 157 -16.48 13.23 16.61
N GLN A 158 -15.56 14.18 16.39
CA GLN A 158 -14.84 14.91 17.45
C GLN A 158 -14.21 13.95 18.48
N SER A 159 -13.63 12.84 17.98
CA SER A 159 -13.00 11.79 18.80
C SER A 159 -13.93 11.10 19.81
N ARG A 160 -15.26 11.21 19.67
CA ARG A 160 -16.22 10.61 20.62
C ARG A 160 -16.49 9.14 20.36
N GLN A 161 -16.19 8.66 19.16
CA GLN A 161 -16.43 7.27 18.76
C GLN A 161 -15.12 6.47 18.77
N PRO A 162 -15.17 5.17 19.13
CA PRO A 162 -13.99 4.32 19.10
C PRO A 162 -13.53 4.04 17.67
N ILE A 163 -12.22 3.90 17.47
CA ILE A 163 -11.60 3.58 16.17
C ILE A 163 -11.05 2.15 16.09
N SER A 164 -11.03 1.41 17.21
CA SER A 164 -10.41 0.08 17.30
C SER A 164 -11.03 -0.93 16.33
N ALA A 165 -12.33 -0.78 16.03
CA ALA A 165 -13.04 -1.62 15.07
C ALA A 165 -12.47 -1.57 13.65
N PHE A 166 -11.72 -0.52 13.29
CA PHE A 166 -11.10 -0.37 11.96
C PHE A 166 -9.72 -1.05 11.87
N TYR A 167 -9.15 -1.50 12.98
CA TYR A 167 -7.81 -2.13 13.03
C TYR A 167 -7.88 -3.60 13.41
N MET A 168 -9.01 -4.24 13.15
CA MET A 168 -9.14 -5.68 13.37
C MET A 168 -8.27 -6.42 12.37
N ASP A 169 -7.45 -7.35 12.86
CA ASP A 169 -6.74 -8.27 12.00
C ASP A 169 -7.75 -9.22 11.33
N ARG A 170 -7.66 -9.32 10.01
CA ARG A 170 -8.59 -10.07 9.17
C ARG A 170 -7.80 -10.78 8.09
N GLU A 171 -7.12 -11.86 8.45
CA GLU A 171 -6.60 -12.74 7.42
C GLU A 171 -7.73 -13.58 6.84
N ILE A 172 -8.11 -13.29 5.59
CA ILE A 172 -9.10 -14.08 4.86
C ILE A 172 -8.36 -15.03 3.92
N SER A 173 -8.45 -16.32 4.19
CA SER A 173 -7.80 -17.34 3.36
C SER A 173 -8.40 -17.42 1.95
N ASN A 174 -7.61 -17.94 1.02
CA ASN A 174 -8.01 -18.27 -0.37
C ASN A 174 -8.49 -17.09 -1.23
N GLN A 175 -8.14 -15.86 -0.87
CA GLN A 175 -8.42 -14.71 -1.72
C GLN A 175 -7.43 -14.61 -2.87
N SER A 176 -7.93 -14.25 -4.04
CA SER A 176 -7.16 -13.93 -5.24
C SER A 176 -6.97 -12.41 -5.37
N PRO A 177 -6.05 -11.95 -6.23
CA PRO A 177 -5.96 -10.53 -6.57
C PRO A 177 -7.27 -9.97 -7.16
N SER A 178 -8.11 -10.80 -7.78
CA SER A 178 -9.39 -10.34 -8.33
C SER A 178 -10.39 -10.00 -7.22
N ASP A 179 -10.40 -10.76 -6.13
CA ASP A 179 -11.25 -10.48 -4.97
C ASP A 179 -10.81 -9.21 -4.26
N VAL A 180 -9.49 -9.00 -4.14
CA VAL A 180 -8.94 -7.74 -3.62
C VAL A 180 -9.34 -6.58 -4.53
N PHE A 181 -9.19 -6.73 -5.85
CA PHE A 181 -9.59 -5.71 -6.83
C PHE A 181 -11.07 -5.33 -6.66
N ALA A 182 -11.95 -6.31 -6.44
CA ALA A 182 -13.38 -6.08 -6.20
C ALA A 182 -13.63 -5.17 -4.98
N GLN A 183 -12.90 -5.37 -3.88
CA GLN A 183 -13.03 -4.54 -2.68
C GLN A 183 -12.48 -3.11 -2.88
N VAL A 184 -11.38 -2.97 -3.62
CA VAL A 184 -10.81 -1.65 -3.96
C VAL A 184 -11.78 -0.89 -4.88
N ASP A 185 -12.35 -1.58 -5.87
CA ASP A 185 -13.33 -1.00 -6.79
C ASP A 185 -14.62 -0.60 -6.08
N LEU A 186 -15.14 -1.44 -5.18
CA LEU A 186 -16.29 -1.08 -4.35
C LEU A 186 -16.05 0.23 -3.59
N PHE A 187 -14.90 0.34 -2.92
CA PHE A 187 -14.55 1.57 -2.21
C PHE A 187 -14.48 2.76 -3.16
N LYS A 188 -13.84 2.61 -4.32
CA LYS A 188 -13.78 3.66 -5.35
C LYS A 188 -15.16 4.13 -5.76
N ARG A 189 -16.09 3.22 -6.07
CA ARG A 189 -17.46 3.55 -6.46
C ARG A 189 -18.20 4.28 -5.34
N ARG A 190 -18.08 3.81 -4.09
CA ARG A 190 -18.63 4.49 -2.91
C ARG A 190 -18.10 5.91 -2.75
N LEU A 191 -16.78 6.08 -2.90
CA LEU A 191 -16.10 7.36 -2.79
C LEU A 191 -16.52 8.35 -3.89
N LEU A 192 -16.64 7.88 -5.14
CA LEU A 192 -17.11 8.69 -6.25
C LEU A 192 -18.58 9.12 -6.07
N GLN A 193 -19.42 8.24 -5.57
CA GLN A 193 -20.82 8.56 -5.28
C GLN A 193 -20.94 9.58 -4.14
N TYR A 194 -20.13 9.44 -3.08
CA TYR A 194 -20.01 10.45 -2.03
C TYR A 194 -19.63 11.83 -2.59
N GLN A 195 -18.59 11.88 -3.44
CA GLN A 195 -18.15 13.12 -4.09
C GLN A 195 -19.26 13.77 -4.93
N GLN A 196 -20.04 12.97 -5.67
CA GLN A 196 -21.16 13.47 -6.47
C GLN A 196 -22.24 14.12 -5.61
N PHE A 197 -22.55 13.57 -4.44
CA PHE A 197 -23.54 14.18 -3.54
C PHE A 197 -23.04 15.50 -2.95
N LEU A 198 -21.78 15.56 -2.51
CA LEU A 198 -21.17 16.82 -2.03
C LEU A 198 -21.21 17.93 -3.09
N ALA A 199 -20.98 17.59 -4.36
CA ALA A 199 -21.01 18.56 -5.46
C ALA A 199 -22.43 19.13 -5.69
N LYS A 200 -23.47 18.30 -5.54
CA LYS A 200 -24.87 18.72 -5.70
C LYS A 200 -25.32 19.64 -4.56
N GLU A 201 -24.89 19.38 -3.33
CA GLU A 201 -25.17 20.23 -2.16
C GLU A 201 -24.57 21.63 -2.38
N LYS A 202 -23.29 21.71 -2.71
CA LYS A 202 -22.60 22.98 -3.00
C LYS A 202 -23.25 23.77 -4.15
N HIS A 203 -23.75 23.09 -5.18
CA HIS A 203 -24.43 23.77 -6.28
C HIS A 203 -25.78 24.35 -5.85
N SER A 204 -26.54 23.59 -5.06
CA SER A 204 -27.85 24.02 -4.55
C SER A 204 -27.72 25.25 -3.65
N GLU A 205 -26.74 25.26 -2.74
CA GLU A 205 -26.45 26.40 -1.86
C GLU A 205 -26.13 27.69 -2.64
N ARG A 206 -25.34 27.60 -3.72
CA ARG A 206 -25.01 28.78 -4.55
C ARG A 206 -26.23 29.38 -5.23
N VAL A 207 -27.09 28.53 -5.82
CA VAL A 207 -28.30 29.00 -6.53
C VAL A 207 -29.25 29.71 -5.56
N TYR A 208 -29.38 29.23 -4.32
CA TYR A 208 -30.18 29.92 -3.30
C TYR A 208 -29.56 31.26 -2.86
N SER A 209 -28.23 31.37 -2.79
CA SER A 209 -27.56 32.62 -2.38
C SER A 209 -27.54 33.72 -3.44
N GLU A 210 -27.64 33.38 -4.72
CA GLU A 210 -27.65 34.34 -5.84
C GLU A 210 -29.08 34.79 -6.24
N GLY A 211 -30.11 34.10 -5.74
CA GLY A 211 -31.52 34.42 -5.99
C GLY A 211 -32.19 35.32 -4.93
N GLN A 212 -31.42 35.83 -3.96
CA GLN A 212 -31.84 36.80 -2.94
C GLN A 212 -31.16 38.15 -3.18
#